data_AF-E4ZG04-F1
#
_entry.id   AF-E4ZG04-F1
#
_cell.length_a   1.000
_cell.length_b   1.000
_cell.length_c   1.000
_cell.angle_alpha   90.00
_cell.angle_beta   90.00
_cell.angle_gamma   90.00
#
_symmetry.space_group_name_H-M   'P 1'
#
loop_
_entity.id
_entity.type
_entity.pdbx_description
1 polymer ?
#
loop_
_entity_poly.entity_id
_entity_poly.type
_entity_poly.pdbx_seq_one_letter_code
_entity_poly.pdbx_strand_id
1 'polypeptide(L)'
;MSSGDLHVQLDIDGFSRVLPLPYRVALIIVLGIWAWGLNLHYLSLIKIDVPSLIRYPGRTSPHHPPHHLSCYRIATFLSIPLALSLLFFWSLTHGSPKDIAAWEILPNLYLLVLVVSFIVPLPFVSRAGRSRTLTTLKRISVGGIAEAQDGKFGDILLADALTSYAKVLGDLFISLCMFFSSSQSSTGPPNRSCGGAFWVPFIISVPSLIRLRQCITEYYRVQAANKRTGSIDRSTGWGGQHLANALKYSTAFPVIILSALQRSPDPSSLGLSEKTLFRMWLVAVLINSGYSFYWDVAKDWDLTLFSSSRERNNPEYPWGLRRHRWFHANEFYYASIILDALLRCTWSLKLSVHLDHFNDLEGGIFTMEVLEVLRRWVWIFFRVECEWVRNHRGPAPDDILLGDVGLGNKYDDSD
;
A
#
# COMPACT_ATOMS: atom_id res chain seq x y z
N MET A 1 -6.85 -4.19 46.96
CA MET A 1 -6.89 -3.52 45.65
C MET A 1 -6.14 -2.21 45.82
N SER A 2 -4.96 -2.14 45.21
CA SER A 2 -4.06 -0.99 45.32
C SER A 2 -4.60 0.16 44.48
N SER A 3 -4.40 1.40 44.92
CA SER A 3 -4.80 2.64 44.25
C SER A 3 -4.30 2.77 42.80
N GLY A 4 -3.34 1.93 42.38
CA GLY A 4 -2.88 1.83 40.99
C GLY A 4 -3.84 1.08 40.06
N ASP A 5 -4.64 0.13 40.55
CA ASP A 5 -5.55 -0.67 39.72
C ASP A 5 -6.78 0.12 39.24
N LEU A 6 -7.16 1.17 39.98
CA LEU A 6 -8.32 2.02 39.65
C LEU A 6 -8.03 3.01 38.52
N HIS A 7 -6.76 3.45 38.38
CA HIS A 7 -6.35 4.38 37.32
C HIS A 7 -6.20 3.69 35.95
N VAL A 8 -5.81 2.41 35.91
CA VAL A 8 -5.72 1.62 34.67
C VAL A 8 -7.11 1.36 34.06
N GLN A 9 -8.18 1.42 34.87
CA GLN A 9 -9.54 1.06 34.48
C GLN A 9 -10.27 2.14 33.66
N LEU A 10 -9.73 3.36 33.59
CA LEU A 10 -10.35 4.52 32.94
C LEU A 10 -9.79 4.84 31.53
N ASP A 11 -8.72 4.19 31.08
CA ASP A 11 -7.90 4.69 29.96
C ASP A 11 -8.15 4.03 28.59
N ILE A 12 -9.09 3.08 28.49
CA ILE A 12 -9.43 2.43 27.20
C ILE A 12 -10.64 3.13 26.58
N ASP A 13 -10.46 3.74 25.42
CA ASP A 13 -11.52 4.42 24.66
C ASP A 13 -12.62 3.45 24.18
N GLY A 14 -13.80 3.99 23.87
CA GLY A 14 -14.97 3.20 23.50
C GLY A 14 -14.76 2.31 22.27
N PHE A 15 -13.96 2.75 21.30
CA PHE A 15 -13.66 1.97 20.10
C PHE A 15 -12.70 0.82 20.42
N SER A 16 -11.66 1.04 21.21
CA SER A 16 -10.74 -0.01 21.67
C SER A 16 -11.42 -1.09 22.49
N ARG A 17 -12.49 -0.76 23.22
CA ARG A 17 -13.30 -1.76 23.94
C ARG A 17 -14.04 -2.72 23.03
N VAL A 18 -14.50 -2.24 21.87
CA VAL A 18 -15.23 -3.06 20.89
C VAL A 18 -14.25 -3.78 19.96
N LEU A 19 -13.22 -3.08 19.52
CA LEU A 19 -12.29 -3.59 18.52
C LEU A 19 -10.84 -3.28 18.94
N PRO A 20 -10.21 -4.15 19.76
CA PRO A 20 -8.82 -3.99 20.16
C PRO A 20 -7.86 -4.16 18.98
N LEU A 21 -6.64 -3.64 19.13
CA LEU A 21 -5.63 -3.53 18.06
C LEU A 21 -5.39 -4.84 17.26
N PRO A 22 -5.25 -6.03 17.87
CA PRO A 22 -4.96 -7.24 17.11
C PRO A 22 -6.10 -7.59 16.13
N TYR A 23 -7.36 -7.36 16.50
CA TYR A 23 -8.50 -7.57 15.60
C TYR A 23 -8.59 -6.53 14.48
N ARG A 24 -8.17 -5.28 14.74
CA ARG A 24 -8.10 -4.24 13.70
C ARG A 24 -7.17 -4.65 12.57
N VAL A 25 -5.95 -5.06 12.93
CA VAL A 25 -4.94 -5.56 11.99
C VAL A 25 -5.49 -6.73 11.20
N ALA A 26 -6.13 -7.68 11.89
CA ALA A 26 -6.67 -8.87 11.27
C ALA A 26 -7.81 -8.57 10.28
N LEU A 27 -8.74 -7.68 10.64
CA LEU A 27 -9.82 -7.23 9.76
C LEU A 27 -9.29 -6.57 8.48
N ILE A 28 -8.30 -5.68 8.60
CA ILE A 28 -7.72 -4.99 7.44
C ILE A 28 -7.00 -5.97 6.51
N ILE A 29 -6.30 -6.98 7.04
CA ILE A 29 -5.69 -8.04 6.24
C ILE A 29 -6.76 -8.83 5.47
N VAL A 30 -7.83 -9.28 6.15
CA VAL A 30 -8.92 -10.03 5.52
C VAL A 30 -9.68 -9.19 4.48
N LEU A 31 -9.91 -7.91 4.78
CA LEU A 31 -10.52 -6.95 3.85
C LEU A 31 -9.70 -6.80 2.58
N GLY A 32 -8.36 -6.74 2.68
CA GLY A 32 -7.47 -6.70 1.52
C GLY A 32 -7.60 -7.90 0.59
N ILE A 33 -7.84 -9.09 1.16
CA ILE A 33 -8.04 -10.32 0.39
C ILE A 33 -9.39 -10.26 -0.35
N TRP A 34 -10.46 -9.79 0.31
CA TRP A 34 -11.75 -9.54 -0.35
C TRP A 34 -11.62 -8.50 -1.47
N ALA A 35 -10.93 -7.40 -1.21
CA ALA A 35 -10.67 -6.32 -2.16
C ALA A 35 -9.90 -6.83 -3.40
N TRP A 36 -8.90 -7.69 -3.21
CA TRP A 36 -8.20 -8.33 -4.32
C TRP A 36 -9.10 -9.29 -5.11
N GLY A 37 -9.94 -10.08 -4.44
CA GLY A 37 -10.93 -10.94 -5.09
C GLY A 37 -11.91 -10.16 -5.97
N LEU A 38 -12.38 -9.00 -5.49
CA LEU A 38 -13.24 -8.08 -6.24
C LEU A 38 -12.53 -7.48 -7.45
N ASN A 39 -11.26 -7.08 -7.33
CA ASN A 39 -10.44 -6.66 -8.47
C ASN A 39 -10.43 -7.73 -9.56
N LEU A 40 -10.05 -8.96 -9.19
CA LEU A 40 -10.00 -10.08 -10.13
C LEU A 40 -11.37 -10.38 -10.76
N HIS A 41 -12.45 -10.29 -9.99
CA HIS A 41 -13.78 -10.59 -10.48
C HIS A 41 -14.22 -9.56 -11.52
N TYR A 42 -14.23 -8.28 -11.16
CA TYR A 42 -14.69 -7.23 -12.06
C TYR A 42 -13.81 -7.10 -13.32
N LEU A 43 -12.49 -7.17 -13.18
CA LEU A 43 -11.58 -7.14 -14.32
C LEU A 43 -11.81 -8.34 -15.27
N SER A 44 -12.13 -9.51 -14.73
CA SER A 44 -12.50 -10.66 -15.57
C SER A 44 -13.82 -10.47 -16.33
N LEU A 45 -14.81 -9.77 -15.74
CA LEU A 45 -16.09 -9.48 -16.39
C LEU A 45 -15.91 -8.57 -17.60
N ILE A 46 -14.98 -7.61 -17.53
CA ILE A 46 -14.64 -6.72 -18.65
C ILE A 46 -13.53 -7.29 -19.55
N LYS A 47 -13.22 -8.59 -19.40
CA LYS A 47 -12.25 -9.33 -20.25
C LYS A 47 -10.79 -8.87 -20.13
N ILE A 48 -10.40 -8.33 -18.98
CA ILE A 48 -8.99 -8.08 -18.64
C ILE A 48 -8.44 -9.30 -17.89
N ASP A 49 -7.47 -10.00 -18.49
CA ASP A 49 -6.87 -11.20 -17.91
C ASP A 49 -5.69 -10.85 -16.97
N VAL A 50 -6.02 -10.53 -15.72
CA VAL A 50 -5.03 -10.22 -14.68
C VAL A 50 -4.01 -11.34 -14.46
N PRO A 51 -4.40 -12.63 -14.38
CA PRO A 51 -3.45 -13.75 -14.30
C PRO A 51 -2.33 -13.70 -15.34
N SER A 52 -2.62 -13.43 -16.61
CA SER A 52 -1.56 -13.35 -17.63
C SER A 52 -0.64 -12.16 -17.44
N LEU A 53 -1.16 -10.99 -17.03
CA LEU A 53 -0.35 -9.80 -16.72
C LEU A 53 0.66 -10.04 -15.59
N ILE A 54 0.22 -10.72 -14.52
CA ILE A 54 1.08 -11.02 -13.37
C ILE A 54 1.83 -12.36 -13.53
N ARG A 55 1.73 -13.01 -14.70
CA ARG A 55 2.30 -14.33 -15.01
C ARG A 55 1.88 -15.45 -14.05
N TYR A 56 0.65 -15.40 -13.53
CA TYR A 56 0.06 -16.44 -12.71
C TYR A 56 -0.32 -17.65 -13.59
N PRO A 57 -0.15 -18.91 -13.13
CA PRO A 57 -0.49 -20.07 -13.94
C PRO A 57 -1.94 -20.01 -14.41
N GLY A 58 -2.12 -20.15 -15.71
CA GLY A 58 -3.45 -20.22 -16.33
C GLY A 58 -4.23 -21.43 -15.83
N ARG A 59 -5.54 -21.39 -16.04
CA ARG A 59 -6.41 -22.53 -15.74
C ARG A 59 -6.15 -23.65 -16.75
N THR A 60 -5.79 -24.84 -16.28
CA THR A 60 -5.62 -26.03 -17.12
C THR A 60 -6.94 -26.59 -17.64
N SER A 61 -8.08 -26.23 -17.02
CA SER A 61 -9.42 -26.67 -17.43
C SER A 61 -10.51 -25.62 -17.17
N PRO A 62 -11.56 -25.55 -18.02
CA PRO A 62 -12.80 -24.82 -17.75
C PRO A 62 -13.53 -25.26 -16.46
N HIS A 63 -13.23 -26.45 -15.93
CA HIS A 63 -13.79 -26.93 -14.66
C HIS A 63 -13.05 -26.43 -13.43
N HIS A 64 -11.81 -25.93 -13.56
CA HIS A 64 -11.11 -25.32 -12.44
C HIS A 64 -11.80 -24.04 -11.99
N PRO A 65 -11.89 -23.76 -10.67
CA PRO A 65 -12.52 -22.54 -10.20
C PRO A 65 -11.78 -21.30 -10.75
N PRO A 66 -12.50 -20.23 -11.13
CA PRO A 66 -11.89 -18.96 -11.46
C PRO A 66 -10.96 -18.45 -10.34
N HIS A 67 -9.97 -17.62 -10.70
CA HIS A 67 -9.03 -17.07 -9.72
C HIS A 67 -9.72 -16.18 -8.68
N HIS A 68 -10.73 -15.39 -9.07
CA HIS A 68 -11.54 -14.60 -8.12
C HIS A 68 -12.30 -15.49 -7.14
N LEU A 69 -12.89 -16.61 -7.61
CA LEU A 69 -13.60 -17.56 -6.74
C LEU A 69 -12.63 -18.24 -5.75
N SER A 70 -11.42 -18.57 -6.21
CA SER A 70 -10.36 -19.08 -5.34
C SER A 70 -9.98 -18.06 -4.26
N CYS A 71 -9.94 -16.78 -4.60
CA CYS A 71 -9.69 -15.69 -3.65
C CYS A 71 -10.84 -15.54 -2.64
N TYR A 72 -12.10 -15.55 -3.09
CA TYR A 72 -13.26 -15.50 -2.20
C TYR A 72 -13.33 -16.69 -1.24
N ARG A 73 -12.93 -17.89 -1.66
CA ARG A 73 -12.83 -19.06 -0.76
C ARG A 73 -11.83 -18.82 0.37
N ILE A 74 -10.66 -18.26 0.07
CA ILE A 74 -9.65 -17.90 1.08
C ILE A 74 -10.20 -16.81 1.99
N ALA A 75 -10.79 -15.75 1.40
CA ALA A 75 -11.36 -14.64 2.16
C ALA A 75 -12.45 -15.12 3.12
N THR A 76 -13.34 -16.00 2.66
CA THR A 76 -14.41 -16.62 3.48
C THR A 76 -13.82 -17.51 4.57
N PHE A 77 -12.83 -18.35 4.24
CA PHE A 77 -12.15 -19.22 5.19
C PHE A 77 -11.48 -18.44 6.34
N LEU A 78 -10.98 -17.22 6.06
CA LEU A 78 -10.39 -16.35 7.08
C LEU A 78 -11.44 -15.51 7.82
N SER A 79 -12.52 -15.11 7.13
CA SER A 79 -13.59 -14.27 7.69
C SER A 79 -14.46 -15.01 8.71
N ILE A 80 -14.78 -16.30 8.47
CA ILE A 80 -15.65 -17.07 9.38
C ILE A 80 -15.00 -17.19 10.78
N PRO A 81 -13.75 -17.66 10.93
CA PRO A 81 -13.13 -17.75 12.24
C PRO A 81 -12.87 -16.37 12.86
N LEU A 82 -12.64 -15.32 12.06
CA LEU A 82 -12.54 -13.94 12.57
C LEU A 82 -13.85 -13.49 13.22
N ALA A 83 -14.96 -13.66 12.51
CA ALA A 83 -16.28 -13.28 12.99
C ALA A 83 -16.65 -14.08 14.25
N LEU A 84 -16.40 -15.39 14.26
CA LEU A 84 -16.61 -16.22 15.45
C LEU A 84 -15.75 -15.78 16.63
N SER A 85 -14.46 -15.49 16.40
CA SER A 85 -13.55 -15.00 17.44
C SER A 85 -13.99 -13.65 18.01
N LEU A 86 -14.40 -12.70 17.15
CA LEU A 86 -14.93 -11.40 17.55
C LEU A 86 -16.23 -11.51 18.34
N LEU A 87 -17.20 -12.30 17.86
CA LEU A 87 -18.46 -12.51 18.54
C LEU A 87 -18.24 -13.17 19.91
N PHE A 88 -17.33 -14.15 19.99
CA PHE A 88 -16.97 -14.78 21.25
C PHE A 88 -16.30 -13.80 22.20
N PHE A 89 -15.37 -12.98 21.71
CA PHE A 89 -14.73 -11.91 22.50
C PHE A 89 -15.77 -10.93 23.06
N TRP A 90 -16.73 -10.46 22.26
CA TRP A 90 -17.80 -9.58 22.73
C TRP A 90 -18.70 -10.25 23.76
N SER A 91 -19.01 -11.53 23.58
CA SER A 91 -19.83 -12.29 24.52
C SER A 91 -19.14 -12.52 25.88
N LEU A 92 -17.80 -12.63 25.90
CA LEU A 92 -17.04 -12.81 27.13
C LEU A 92 -16.79 -11.50 27.88
N THR A 93 -16.59 -10.42 27.12
CA THR A 93 -16.11 -9.15 27.70
C THR A 93 -17.23 -8.18 28.01
N HIS A 94 -18.34 -8.19 27.26
CA HIS A 94 -19.43 -7.21 27.37
C HIS A 94 -18.94 -5.73 27.38
N GLY A 95 -17.76 -5.45 26.82
CA GLY A 95 -17.13 -4.13 26.85
C GLY A 95 -16.50 -3.70 28.20
N SER A 96 -16.41 -4.61 29.17
CA SER A 96 -15.75 -4.39 30.46
C SER A 96 -14.23 -4.32 30.29
N PRO A 97 -13.55 -3.21 30.66
CA PRO A 97 -12.10 -3.08 30.52
C PRO A 97 -11.31 -4.19 31.23
N LYS A 98 -11.81 -4.66 32.37
CA LYS A 98 -11.19 -5.74 33.14
C LYS A 98 -11.22 -7.06 32.37
N ASP A 99 -12.36 -7.39 31.79
CA ASP A 99 -12.53 -8.66 31.07
C ASP A 99 -11.83 -8.61 29.71
N ILE A 100 -11.79 -7.44 29.06
CA ILE A 100 -11.00 -7.22 27.84
C ILE A 100 -9.52 -7.56 28.07
N ALA A 101 -8.93 -7.03 29.15
CA ALA A 101 -7.56 -7.32 29.52
C ALA A 101 -7.36 -8.80 29.89
N ALA A 102 -8.30 -9.38 30.65
CA ALA A 102 -8.24 -10.79 31.05
C ALA A 102 -8.31 -11.77 29.86
N TRP A 103 -9.03 -11.40 28.80
CA TRP A 103 -9.22 -12.21 27.59
C TRP A 103 -8.31 -11.79 26.41
N GLU A 104 -7.22 -11.07 26.68
CA GLU A 104 -6.31 -10.60 25.62
C GLU A 104 -5.70 -11.75 24.78
N ILE A 105 -5.64 -12.96 25.32
CA ILE A 105 -5.14 -14.13 24.60
C ILE A 105 -5.97 -14.43 23.34
N LEU A 106 -7.28 -14.15 23.35
CA LEU A 106 -8.19 -14.49 22.26
C LEU A 106 -7.89 -13.71 20.95
N PRO A 107 -7.83 -12.36 20.96
CA PRO A 107 -7.45 -11.60 19.77
C PRO A 107 -6.04 -11.92 19.26
N ASN A 108 -5.08 -12.14 20.15
CA ASN A 108 -3.71 -12.49 19.76
C ASN A 108 -3.59 -13.90 19.19
N LEU A 109 -4.29 -14.88 19.76
CA LEU A 109 -4.34 -16.24 19.22
C LEU A 109 -4.93 -16.24 17.82
N TYR A 110 -6.00 -15.48 17.59
CA TYR A 110 -6.56 -15.34 16.24
C TYR A 110 -5.56 -14.70 15.28
N LEU A 111 -4.91 -13.60 15.68
CA LEU A 111 -3.90 -12.93 14.85
C LEU A 111 -2.73 -13.86 14.52
N LEU A 112 -2.27 -14.66 15.48
CA LEU A 112 -1.26 -15.70 15.27
C LEU A 112 -1.74 -16.75 14.27
N VAL A 113 -2.96 -17.27 14.43
CA VAL A 113 -3.55 -18.24 13.48
C VAL A 113 -3.63 -17.65 12.07
N LEU A 114 -4.01 -16.37 11.94
CA LEU A 114 -4.05 -15.68 10.66
C LEU A 114 -2.66 -15.62 10.01
N VAL A 115 -1.63 -15.16 10.73
CA VAL A 115 -0.24 -15.08 10.24
C VAL A 115 0.30 -16.47 9.89
N VAL A 116 0.09 -17.45 10.76
CA VAL A 116 0.52 -18.84 10.54
C VAL A 116 -0.20 -19.45 9.33
N SER A 117 -1.49 -19.19 9.14
CA SER A 117 -2.24 -19.70 7.98
C SER A 117 -1.73 -19.17 6.64
N PHE A 118 -1.12 -17.98 6.66
CA PHE A 118 -0.50 -17.36 5.51
C PHE A 118 0.86 -17.98 5.17
N ILE A 119 1.64 -18.36 6.18
CA ILE A 119 3.00 -18.90 6.04
C ILE A 119 2.99 -20.43 5.84
N VAL A 120 2.18 -21.16 6.61
CA VAL A 120 2.20 -22.63 6.67
C VAL A 120 1.41 -23.24 5.51
N PRO A 121 1.96 -24.22 4.76
CA PRO A 121 1.32 -24.82 3.59
C PRO A 121 0.17 -25.80 3.94
N LEU A 122 -0.89 -25.30 4.57
CA LEU A 122 -2.10 -26.05 4.91
C LEU A 122 -2.72 -26.75 3.67
N PRO A 123 -3.02 -28.06 3.70
CA PRO A 123 -3.52 -28.81 2.53
C PRO A 123 -4.78 -28.26 1.86
N PHE A 124 -5.65 -27.67 2.67
CA PHE A 124 -7.04 -27.36 2.33
C PHE A 124 -7.25 -25.94 1.78
N VAL A 125 -6.22 -25.10 1.76
CA VAL A 125 -6.30 -23.72 1.25
C VAL A 125 -5.22 -23.52 0.18
N SER A 126 -5.62 -23.20 -1.07
CA SER A 126 -4.77 -22.93 -2.26
C SER A 126 -3.24 -22.91 -1.99
N ARG A 127 -2.61 -24.09 -2.02
CA ARG A 127 -1.17 -24.23 -1.75
C ARG A 127 -0.31 -23.45 -2.76
N ALA A 128 -0.67 -23.54 -4.04
CA ALA A 128 0.06 -22.86 -5.12
C ALA A 128 -0.02 -21.34 -5.01
N GLY A 129 -1.21 -20.80 -4.69
CA GLY A 129 -1.40 -19.36 -4.51
C GLY A 129 -0.53 -18.81 -3.36
N ARG A 130 -0.58 -19.46 -2.19
CA ARG A 130 0.22 -19.04 -1.02
C ARG A 130 1.72 -19.17 -1.25
N SER A 131 2.18 -20.29 -1.81
CA SER A 131 3.59 -20.48 -2.15
C SER A 131 4.08 -19.37 -3.09
N ARG A 132 3.29 -19.00 -4.10
CA ARG A 132 3.63 -17.89 -4.98
C ARG A 132 3.66 -16.55 -4.24
N THR A 133 2.67 -16.27 -3.38
CA THR A 133 2.65 -15.04 -2.59
C THR A 133 3.87 -14.94 -1.68
N LEU A 134 4.24 -16.01 -0.97
CA LEU A 134 5.42 -16.06 -0.11
C LEU A 134 6.72 -15.91 -0.91
N THR A 135 6.85 -16.58 -2.06
CA THR A 135 7.99 -16.43 -2.96
C THR A 135 8.11 -15.00 -3.48
N THR A 136 6.97 -14.38 -3.81
CA THR A 136 6.92 -12.98 -4.27
C THR A 136 7.31 -12.04 -3.14
N LEU A 137 6.75 -12.19 -1.94
CA LEU A 137 7.12 -11.42 -0.74
C LEU A 137 8.62 -11.55 -0.42
N LYS A 138 9.15 -12.78 -0.42
CA LYS A 138 10.59 -13.02 -0.21
C LYS A 138 11.43 -12.30 -1.26
N ARG A 139 11.05 -12.41 -2.55
CA ARG A 139 11.75 -11.79 -3.67
C ARG A 139 11.74 -10.26 -3.59
N ILE A 140 10.60 -9.64 -3.29
CA ILE A 140 10.52 -8.18 -3.18
C ILE A 140 11.26 -7.66 -1.93
N SER A 141 11.22 -8.40 -0.82
CA SER A 141 11.84 -7.98 0.45
C SER A 141 13.35 -8.18 0.50
N VAL A 142 13.86 -9.37 0.17
CA VAL A 142 15.30 -9.70 0.23
C VAL A 142 16.02 -9.23 -1.02
N GLY A 143 15.35 -9.34 -2.16
CA GLY A 143 15.84 -8.85 -3.43
C GLY A 143 15.73 -9.79 -4.61
N GLY A 144 15.96 -9.23 -5.79
CA GLY A 144 15.86 -9.93 -7.07
C GLY A 144 14.52 -9.74 -7.77
N ILE A 145 13.96 -8.51 -7.76
CA ILE A 145 12.75 -8.14 -8.52
C ILE A 145 12.74 -8.86 -9.87
N ALA A 146 11.63 -9.53 -10.18
CA ALA A 146 11.51 -10.34 -11.38
C ALA A 146 11.82 -9.51 -12.63
N GLU A 147 12.37 -10.14 -13.66
CA GLU A 147 12.49 -9.50 -14.97
C GLU A 147 11.10 -9.30 -15.58
N ALA A 148 11.00 -8.48 -16.64
CA ALA A 148 9.72 -8.14 -17.26
C ALA A 148 8.96 -9.41 -17.70
N GLN A 149 9.66 -10.39 -18.26
CA GLN A 149 9.12 -11.68 -18.67
C GLN A 149 8.70 -12.59 -17.51
N ASP A 150 9.25 -12.38 -16.31
CA ASP A 150 9.09 -13.27 -15.15
C ASP A 150 8.03 -12.79 -14.14
N GLY A 151 7.24 -11.77 -14.49
CA GLY A 151 6.14 -11.28 -13.65
C GLY A 151 6.49 -10.06 -12.80
N LYS A 152 7.43 -9.21 -13.25
CA LYS A 152 7.76 -7.90 -12.65
C LYS A 152 6.52 -7.07 -12.26
N PHE A 153 5.47 -7.08 -13.07
CA PHE A 153 4.25 -6.34 -12.77
C PHE A 153 3.57 -6.82 -11.47
N GLY A 154 3.53 -8.14 -11.23
CA GLY A 154 3.01 -8.70 -9.98
C GLY A 154 3.86 -8.31 -8.76
N ASP A 155 5.18 -8.27 -8.90
CA ASP A 155 6.10 -7.80 -7.85
C ASP A 155 5.84 -6.33 -7.50
N ILE A 156 5.66 -5.49 -8.52
CA ILE A 156 5.37 -4.06 -8.37
C ILE A 156 4.01 -3.85 -7.69
N LEU A 157 2.95 -4.53 -8.16
CA LEU A 157 1.62 -4.44 -7.56
C LEU A 157 1.64 -4.83 -6.07
N LEU A 158 2.30 -5.92 -5.72
CA LEU A 158 2.37 -6.36 -4.32
C LEU A 158 3.19 -5.38 -3.47
N ALA A 159 4.34 -4.92 -3.98
CA ALA A 159 5.17 -3.97 -3.25
C ALA A 159 4.48 -2.62 -3.05
N ASP A 160 3.70 -2.15 -4.04
CA ASP A 160 2.89 -0.94 -3.91
C ASP A 160 1.70 -1.14 -2.97
N ALA A 161 1.08 -2.32 -2.96
CA ALA A 161 0.09 -2.66 -1.95
C ALA A 161 0.69 -2.60 -0.52
N LEU A 162 1.90 -3.13 -0.32
CA LEU A 162 2.58 -3.06 0.98
C LEU A 162 2.81 -1.63 1.48
N THR A 163 3.02 -0.65 0.59
CA THR A 163 3.16 0.76 1.00
C THR A 163 1.90 1.30 1.68
N SER A 164 0.74 0.87 1.23
CA SER A 164 -0.56 1.20 1.85
C SER A 164 -0.80 0.46 3.16
N TYR A 165 -0.13 -0.68 3.36
CA TYR A 165 -0.13 -1.46 4.61
C TYR A 165 0.96 -1.04 5.62
N ALA A 166 1.77 -0.02 5.34
CA ALA A 166 2.91 0.36 6.19
C ALA A 166 2.52 0.59 7.67
N LYS A 167 1.44 1.33 7.92
CA LYS A 167 0.94 1.58 9.28
C LYS A 167 0.34 0.32 9.92
N VAL A 168 -0.37 -0.52 9.15
CA VAL A 168 -0.91 -1.81 9.60
C VAL A 168 0.21 -2.77 10.02
N LEU A 169 1.35 -2.74 9.34
CA LEU A 169 2.56 -3.49 9.73
C LEU A 169 3.17 -2.95 11.02
N GLY A 170 3.16 -1.63 11.21
CA GLY A 170 3.51 -0.99 12.47
C GLY A 170 2.61 -1.45 13.62
N ASP A 171 1.30 -1.53 13.39
CA ASP A 171 0.33 -1.97 14.40
C ASP A 171 0.40 -3.46 14.70
N LEU A 172 0.70 -4.28 13.69
CA LEU A 172 1.05 -5.68 13.88
C LEU A 172 2.25 -5.81 14.82
N PHE A 173 3.30 -5.00 14.61
CA PHE A 173 4.45 -5.01 15.50
C PHE A 173 4.12 -4.51 16.91
N ILE A 174 3.37 -3.41 17.05
CA ILE A 174 2.94 -2.89 18.36
C ILE A 174 2.12 -3.95 19.11
N SER A 175 1.16 -4.58 18.44
CA SER A 175 0.33 -5.66 18.99
C SER A 175 1.18 -6.81 19.52
N LEU A 176 2.16 -7.28 18.75
CA LEU A 176 3.05 -8.37 19.15
C LEU A 176 3.99 -7.93 20.29
N CYS A 177 4.55 -6.73 20.20
CA CYS A 177 5.45 -6.18 21.21
C CYS A 177 4.75 -6.04 22.58
N MET A 178 3.51 -5.54 22.58
CA MET A 178 2.71 -5.43 23.81
C MET A 178 2.31 -6.81 24.33
N PHE A 179 1.94 -7.75 23.46
CA PHE A 179 1.57 -9.11 23.88
C PHE A 179 2.71 -9.86 24.60
N PHE A 180 3.96 -9.64 24.20
CA PHE A 180 5.13 -10.21 24.86
C PHE A 180 5.68 -9.33 26.00
N SER A 181 5.03 -8.21 26.31
CA SER A 181 5.42 -7.32 27.40
C SER A 181 4.78 -7.78 28.72
N SER A 182 5.54 -7.75 29.81
CA SER A 182 5.00 -8.06 31.14
C SER A 182 4.21 -6.91 31.79
N SER A 183 4.29 -5.70 31.23
CA SER A 183 3.72 -4.48 31.84
C SER A 183 2.58 -3.86 31.05
N GLN A 184 2.22 -4.43 29.89
CA GLN A 184 1.25 -3.84 28.98
C GLN A 184 0.34 -4.93 28.41
N SER A 185 -0.94 -4.60 28.24
CA SER A 185 -1.87 -5.48 27.52
C SER A 185 -2.01 -5.03 26.07
N SER A 186 -1.90 -5.98 25.16
CA SER A 186 -2.17 -5.80 23.72
C SER A 186 -3.61 -5.40 23.37
N THR A 187 -4.53 -5.49 24.34
CA THR A 187 -5.92 -5.01 24.23
C THR A 187 -6.17 -3.66 24.91
N GLY A 188 -5.15 -3.13 25.60
CA GLY A 188 -5.15 -1.78 26.15
C GLY A 188 -4.78 -0.72 25.09
N PRO A 189 -4.53 0.53 25.52
CA PRO A 189 -4.17 1.62 24.62
C PRO A 189 -2.87 1.29 23.85
N PRO A 190 -2.83 1.42 22.51
CA PRO A 190 -1.65 1.09 21.72
C PRO A 190 -0.40 1.90 22.11
N ASN A 191 0.63 1.22 22.61
CA ASN A 191 1.92 1.85 22.87
C ASN A 191 2.76 1.96 21.59
N ARG A 192 2.68 3.12 20.94
CA ARG A 192 3.40 3.46 19.70
C ARG A 192 4.92 3.56 19.89
N SER A 193 5.42 3.47 21.12
CA SER A 193 6.84 3.42 21.50
C SER A 193 7.27 2.03 22.00
N CYS A 194 6.42 1.02 21.85
CA CYS A 194 6.76 -0.36 22.24
C CYS A 194 7.99 -0.83 21.44
N GLY A 195 9.00 -1.36 22.15
CA GLY A 195 10.29 -1.72 21.56
C GLY A 195 11.27 -0.54 21.40
N GLY A 196 10.88 0.67 21.77
CA GLY A 196 11.70 1.88 21.70
C GLY A 196 11.41 2.75 20.47
N ALA A 197 12.09 3.89 20.38
CA ALA A 197 11.80 4.94 19.40
C ALA A 197 12.13 4.56 17.93
N PHE A 198 12.88 3.47 17.70
CA PHE A 198 13.39 3.10 16.39
C PHE A 198 12.50 2.11 15.62
N TRP A 199 12.02 1.05 16.28
CA TRP A 199 11.47 -0.12 15.57
C TRP A 199 10.15 0.17 14.84
N VAL A 200 9.22 0.89 15.46
CA VAL A 200 7.94 1.24 14.83
C VAL A 200 8.16 2.10 13.56
N PRO A 201 8.91 3.22 13.61
CA PRO A 201 9.26 3.98 12.41
C PRO A 201 10.01 3.15 11.36
N PHE A 202 10.95 2.31 11.78
CA PHE A 202 11.70 1.43 10.88
C PHE A 202 10.76 0.50 10.12
N ILE A 203 9.85 -0.21 10.80
CA ILE A 203 8.90 -1.13 10.18
C ILE A 203 7.95 -0.41 9.21
N ILE A 204 7.45 0.77 9.58
CA ILE A 204 6.64 1.61 8.70
C ILE A 204 7.43 2.04 7.45
N SER A 205 8.76 2.19 7.55
CA SER A 205 9.62 2.56 6.42
C SER A 205 9.95 1.39 5.46
N VAL A 206 9.82 0.13 5.91
CA VAL A 206 10.22 -1.06 5.15
C VAL A 206 9.56 -1.14 3.76
N PRO A 207 8.23 -0.95 3.60
CA PRO A 207 7.61 -0.98 2.27
C PRO A 207 8.19 0.05 1.29
N SER A 208 8.45 1.28 1.75
CA SER A 208 9.08 2.32 0.93
C SER A 208 10.54 1.99 0.61
N LEU A 209 11.27 1.37 1.54
CA LEU A 209 12.64 0.89 1.31
C LEU A 209 12.68 -0.22 0.25
N ILE A 210 11.72 -1.16 0.28
CA ILE A 210 11.56 -2.20 -0.74
C ILE A 210 11.41 -1.55 -2.11
N ARG A 211 10.50 -0.58 -2.26
CA ARG A 211 10.27 0.09 -3.54
C ARG A 211 11.46 0.93 -3.99
N LEU A 212 12.11 1.66 -3.07
CA LEU A 212 13.34 2.40 -3.37
C LEU A 212 14.41 1.47 -3.95
N ARG A 213 14.66 0.34 -3.27
CA ARG A 213 15.64 -0.67 -3.71
C ARG A 213 15.28 -1.25 -5.07
N GLN A 214 14.00 -1.57 -5.29
CA GLN A 214 13.51 -2.06 -6.59
C GLN A 214 13.76 -1.05 -7.71
N CYS A 215 13.44 0.22 -7.48
CA CYS A 215 13.62 1.27 -8.48
C CYS A 215 15.11 1.50 -8.82
N ILE A 216 15.98 1.52 -7.82
CA ILE A 216 17.44 1.63 -8.03
C ILE A 216 17.97 0.42 -8.81
N THR A 217 17.52 -0.79 -8.46
CA THR A 217 17.91 -2.02 -9.16
C THR A 217 17.53 -1.96 -10.65
N GLU A 218 16.31 -1.52 -10.95
CA GLU A 218 15.82 -1.39 -12.33
C GLU A 218 16.60 -0.32 -13.12
N TYR A 219 16.94 0.81 -12.50
CA TYR A 219 17.81 1.81 -13.13
C TYR A 219 19.15 1.20 -13.57
N TYR A 220 19.83 0.49 -12.67
CA TYR A 220 21.10 -0.15 -13.01
C TYR A 220 20.94 -1.26 -14.05
N ARG A 221 19.81 -1.96 -14.09
CA ARG A 221 19.51 -2.96 -15.14
C ARG A 221 19.37 -2.31 -16.51
N VAL A 222 18.62 -1.20 -16.62
CA VAL A 222 18.49 -0.45 -17.87
C VAL A 222 19.85 0.10 -18.33
N GLN A 223 20.63 0.66 -17.42
CA GLN A 223 21.98 1.16 -17.74
C GLN A 223 22.92 0.05 -18.21
N ALA A 224 22.87 -1.12 -17.58
CA ALA A 224 23.65 -2.28 -18.01
C ALA A 224 23.20 -2.80 -19.38
N ALA A 225 21.89 -2.83 -19.65
CA ALA A 225 21.34 -3.24 -20.94
C ALA A 225 21.78 -2.29 -22.06
N ASN A 226 21.60 -0.97 -21.87
CA ASN A 226 22.03 0.05 -22.84
C ASN A 226 23.54 -0.01 -23.11
N LYS A 227 24.36 -0.26 -22.07
CA LYS A 227 25.81 -0.44 -22.24
C LYS A 227 26.15 -1.68 -23.06
N ARG A 228 25.42 -2.79 -22.89
CA ARG A 228 25.63 -4.03 -23.67
C ARG A 228 25.23 -3.87 -25.12
N THR A 229 24.14 -3.15 -25.39
CA THR A 229 23.62 -2.93 -26.76
C THR A 229 24.28 -1.76 -27.48
N GLY A 230 25.03 -0.90 -26.75
CA GLY A 230 25.69 0.28 -27.31
C GLY A 230 24.73 1.38 -27.76
N SER A 231 23.43 1.26 -27.46
CA SER A 231 22.39 2.22 -27.83
C SER A 231 21.35 2.34 -26.73
N ILE A 232 20.67 3.48 -26.67
CA ILE A 232 19.57 3.70 -25.74
C ILE A 232 18.31 3.05 -26.32
N ASP A 233 17.76 2.07 -25.59
CA ASP A 233 16.50 1.45 -25.95
C ASP A 233 15.37 2.49 -25.93
N ARG A 234 14.57 2.56 -27.00
CA ARG A 234 13.53 3.60 -27.15
C ARG A 234 12.41 3.48 -26.12
N SER A 235 12.12 2.27 -25.63
CA SER A 235 11.02 2.00 -24.69
C SER A 235 11.38 2.23 -23.23
N THR A 236 12.64 2.03 -22.86
CA THR A 236 13.13 2.19 -21.47
C THR A 236 13.96 3.44 -21.29
N GLY A 237 14.42 4.05 -22.38
CA GLY A 237 15.28 5.22 -22.38
C GLY A 237 16.59 4.96 -21.61
N TRP A 238 17.14 6.02 -21.03
CA TRP A 238 18.32 5.92 -20.15
C TRP A 238 17.98 5.43 -18.73
N GLY A 239 16.71 5.10 -18.45
CA GLY A 239 16.25 4.62 -17.14
C GLY A 239 15.88 5.73 -16.14
N GLY A 240 15.84 7.00 -16.54
CA GLY A 240 15.53 8.13 -15.67
C GLY A 240 14.20 8.02 -14.91
N GLN A 241 13.19 7.40 -15.52
CA GLN A 241 11.90 7.12 -14.85
C GLN A 241 12.07 6.26 -13.59
N HIS A 242 13.01 5.31 -13.58
CA HIS A 242 13.27 4.49 -12.39
C HIS A 242 13.89 5.32 -11.27
N LEU A 243 14.77 6.28 -11.57
CA LEU A 243 15.29 7.21 -10.56
C LEU A 243 14.22 8.18 -10.06
N ALA A 244 13.34 8.66 -10.95
CA ALA A 244 12.20 9.48 -10.55
C ALA A 244 11.30 8.69 -9.57
N ASN A 245 11.03 7.41 -9.86
CA ASN A 245 10.25 6.56 -8.97
C ASN A 245 10.98 6.29 -7.64
N ALA A 246 12.30 6.09 -7.68
CA ALA A 246 13.13 5.97 -6.47
C ALA A 246 13.00 7.22 -5.58
N LEU A 247 13.08 8.41 -6.19
CA LEU A 247 12.89 9.69 -5.50
C LEU A 247 11.48 9.80 -4.90
N LYS A 248 10.44 9.35 -5.61
CA LYS A 248 9.07 9.31 -5.07
C LYS A 248 9.02 8.54 -3.76
N TYR A 249 9.53 7.30 -3.71
CA TYR A 249 9.49 6.51 -2.48
C TYR A 249 10.44 7.04 -1.40
N SER A 250 11.54 7.73 -1.77
CA SER A 250 12.41 8.34 -0.77
C SER A 250 11.75 9.52 -0.03
N THR A 251 10.78 10.19 -0.66
CA THR A 251 10.03 11.28 0.01
C THR A 251 9.20 10.82 1.22
N ALA A 252 8.96 9.52 1.38
CA ALA A 252 8.27 8.98 2.55
C ALA A 252 9.15 8.99 3.82
N PHE A 253 10.48 8.88 3.70
CA PHE A 253 11.37 8.79 4.86
C PHE A 253 11.38 10.07 5.71
N PRO A 254 11.47 11.28 5.13
CA PRO A 254 11.35 12.51 5.91
C PRO A 254 10.05 12.59 6.71
N VAL A 255 8.91 12.17 6.12
CA VAL A 255 7.62 12.13 6.83
C VAL A 255 7.70 11.21 8.04
N ILE A 256 8.22 9.99 7.87
CA ILE A 256 8.32 8.99 8.93
C ILE A 256 9.29 9.44 10.03
N ILE A 257 10.49 9.91 9.66
CA ILE A 257 11.53 10.35 10.59
C ILE A 257 11.04 11.55 11.41
N LEU A 258 10.48 12.58 10.75
CA LEU A 258 9.97 13.76 11.45
C LEU A 258 8.77 13.41 12.34
N SER A 259 7.94 12.43 11.97
CA SER A 259 6.88 11.92 12.84
C SER A 259 7.45 11.23 14.08
N ALA A 260 8.53 10.46 13.94
CA ALA A 260 9.19 9.80 15.06
C ALA A 260 9.87 10.81 16.00
N LEU A 261 10.54 11.83 15.45
CA LEU A 261 11.20 12.89 16.22
C LEU A 261 10.21 13.71 17.05
N GLN A 262 9.02 14.01 16.51
CA GLN A 262 7.96 14.70 17.23
C GLN A 262 7.38 13.88 18.40
N ARG A 263 7.58 12.55 18.44
CA ARG A 263 7.18 11.68 19.57
C ARG A 263 8.31 11.45 20.57
N SER A 264 9.51 11.95 20.30
CA SER A 264 10.65 11.79 21.21
C SER A 264 10.40 12.59 22.50
N PRO A 265 10.75 12.08 23.69
CA PRO A 265 10.56 12.79 24.96
C PRO A 265 11.28 14.14 25.08
N ASP A 266 12.36 14.33 24.30
CA ASP A 266 13.09 15.60 24.21
C ASP A 266 13.33 15.96 22.72
N PRO A 267 12.34 16.56 22.04
CA PRO A 267 12.50 17.02 20.66
C PRO A 267 13.53 18.16 20.54
N SER A 268 13.77 18.90 21.64
CA SER A 268 14.73 20.01 21.72
C SER A 268 16.20 19.58 21.76
N SER A 269 16.48 18.30 22.02
CA SER A 269 17.84 17.73 21.95
C SER A 269 18.52 17.92 20.58
N LEU A 270 17.74 18.12 19.51
CA LEU A 270 18.21 18.44 18.16
C LEU A 270 18.39 19.95 17.90
N GLY A 271 18.17 20.82 18.89
CA GLY A 271 18.22 22.27 18.75
C GLY A 271 17.08 22.87 17.91
N LEU A 272 16.01 22.11 17.65
CA LEU A 272 14.86 22.53 16.87
C LEU A 272 13.63 22.73 17.75
N SER A 273 12.86 23.79 17.51
CA SER A 273 11.56 23.97 18.19
C SER A 273 10.53 22.98 17.65
N GLU A 274 9.57 22.55 18.48
CA GLU A 274 8.44 21.71 18.07
C GLU A 274 7.68 22.31 16.87
N LYS A 275 7.48 23.63 16.87
CA LYS A 275 6.85 24.35 15.75
C LYS A 275 7.64 24.20 14.45
N THR A 276 8.97 24.22 14.54
CA THR A 276 9.85 24.01 13.38
C THR A 276 9.75 22.58 12.87
N LEU A 277 9.80 21.59 13.77
CA LEU A 277 9.63 20.17 13.42
C LEU A 277 8.29 19.90 12.73
N PHE A 278 7.20 20.46 13.26
CA PHE A 278 5.88 20.36 12.65
C PHE A 278 5.81 20.99 11.25
N ARG A 279 6.42 22.18 11.05
CA ARG A 279 6.48 22.83 9.74
C ARG A 279 7.30 22.01 8.73
N MET A 280 8.44 21.48 9.15
CA MET A 280 9.25 20.59 8.31
C MET A 280 8.47 19.33 7.93
N TRP A 281 7.74 18.76 8.90
CA TRP A 281 6.88 17.60 8.68
C TRP A 281 5.77 17.92 7.68
N LEU A 282 5.09 19.06 7.80
CA LEU A 282 4.05 19.48 6.88
C LEU A 282 4.59 19.65 5.45
N VAL A 283 5.77 20.25 5.28
CA VAL A 283 6.44 20.35 3.98
C VAL A 283 6.76 18.97 3.41
N ALA A 284 7.32 18.06 4.22
CA ALA A 284 7.60 16.70 3.80
C ALA A 284 6.32 15.95 3.36
N VAL A 285 5.23 16.14 4.09
CA VAL A 285 3.90 15.60 3.77
C VAL A 285 3.38 16.13 2.44
N LEU A 286 3.47 17.44 2.21
CA LEU A 286 3.03 18.06 0.95
C LEU A 286 3.85 17.56 -0.25
N ILE A 287 5.18 17.47 -0.10
CA ILE A 287 6.06 16.94 -1.14
C ILE A 287 5.73 15.47 -1.43
N ASN A 288 5.63 14.64 -0.40
CA ASN A 288 5.33 13.21 -0.57
C ASN A 288 3.95 12.98 -1.19
N SER A 289 2.93 13.67 -0.68
CA SER A 289 1.55 13.53 -1.16
C SER A 289 1.42 14.04 -2.60
N GLY A 290 1.95 15.22 -2.90
CA GLY A 290 1.90 15.83 -4.23
C GLY A 290 2.65 15.02 -5.27
N TYR A 291 3.88 14.58 -4.96
CA TYR A 291 4.66 13.77 -5.91
C TYR A 291 4.00 12.40 -6.14
N SER A 292 3.51 11.76 -5.08
CA SER A 292 2.86 10.47 -5.22
C SER A 292 1.52 10.55 -5.95
N PHE A 293 0.75 11.62 -5.76
CA PHE A 293 -0.48 11.89 -6.53
C PHE A 293 -0.19 12.10 -8.02
N TYR A 294 0.80 12.95 -8.34
CA TYR A 294 1.27 13.11 -9.72
C TYR A 294 1.66 11.76 -10.33
N TRP A 295 2.39 10.93 -9.58
CA TRP A 295 2.82 9.63 -10.07
C TRP A 295 1.65 8.69 -10.36
N ASP A 296 0.67 8.61 -9.47
CA ASP A 296 -0.49 7.74 -9.65
C ASP A 296 -1.26 8.12 -10.93
N VAL A 297 -1.53 9.42 -11.11
CA VAL A 297 -2.30 9.92 -12.27
C VAL A 297 -1.48 9.84 -13.56
N ALA A 298 -0.26 10.39 -13.58
CA ALA A 298 0.50 10.56 -14.81
C ALA A 298 1.27 9.31 -15.24
N LYS A 299 1.73 8.47 -14.29
CA LYS A 299 2.65 7.35 -14.60
C LYS A 299 1.99 5.99 -14.43
N ASP A 300 1.29 5.78 -13.32
CA ASP A 300 0.66 4.49 -13.04
C ASP A 300 -0.64 4.31 -13.84
N TRP A 301 -1.47 5.35 -13.93
CA TRP A 301 -2.70 5.34 -14.73
C TRP A 301 -2.51 5.91 -16.13
N ASP A 302 -1.34 6.48 -16.44
CA ASP A 302 -0.99 6.95 -17.79
C ASP A 302 -2.00 7.97 -18.33
N LEU A 303 -2.48 8.88 -17.47
CA LEU A 303 -3.45 9.90 -17.84
C LEU A 303 -2.77 11.21 -18.23
N THR A 304 -3.42 11.96 -19.11
CA THR A 304 -2.87 13.16 -19.76
C THR A 304 -3.11 14.45 -18.96
N LEU A 305 -3.63 14.36 -17.73
CA LEU A 305 -3.97 15.51 -16.89
C LEU A 305 -2.79 16.46 -16.64
N PHE A 306 -1.59 15.89 -16.48
CA PHE A 306 -0.34 16.63 -16.25
C PHE A 306 0.55 16.72 -17.48
N SER A 307 0.06 16.28 -18.64
CA SER A 307 0.75 16.41 -19.92
C SER A 307 0.71 17.83 -20.48
N SER A 308 1.37 18.03 -21.63
CA SER A 308 1.31 19.28 -22.40
C SER A 308 -0.13 19.70 -22.68
N SER A 309 -0.38 21.01 -22.81
CA SER A 309 -1.72 21.53 -23.12
C SER A 309 -2.28 20.97 -24.43
N ARG A 310 -1.42 20.61 -25.39
CA ARG A 310 -1.84 19.98 -26.66
C ARG A 310 -2.40 18.58 -26.44
N GLU A 311 -1.72 17.77 -25.64
CA GLU A 311 -2.14 16.39 -25.35
C GLU A 311 -3.38 16.37 -24.44
N ARG A 312 -3.34 17.14 -23.36
CA ARG A 312 -4.45 17.22 -22.39
C ARG A 312 -5.77 17.68 -23.01
N ASN A 313 -5.71 18.60 -23.97
CA ASN A 313 -6.88 19.19 -24.63
C ASN A 313 -7.16 18.56 -26.01
N ASN A 314 -6.59 17.39 -26.32
CA ASN A 314 -6.83 16.74 -27.60
C ASN A 314 -8.32 16.37 -27.75
N PRO A 315 -9.02 16.78 -28.82
CA PRO A 315 -10.44 16.51 -28.99
C PRO A 315 -10.78 15.03 -29.26
N GLU A 316 -9.79 14.19 -29.58
CA GLU A 316 -10.00 12.76 -29.85
C GLU A 316 -10.39 11.94 -28.61
N TYR A 317 -10.12 12.46 -27.41
CA TYR A 317 -10.42 11.78 -26.16
C TYR A 317 -10.79 12.78 -25.04
N PRO A 318 -11.52 12.35 -24.00
CA PRO A 318 -11.90 13.23 -22.90
C PRO A 318 -10.72 13.90 -22.20
N TRP A 319 -10.96 15.13 -21.77
CA TRP A 319 -9.95 16.01 -21.19
C TRP A 319 -9.14 15.36 -20.07
N GLY A 320 -7.82 15.39 -20.20
CA GLY A 320 -6.90 14.86 -19.19
C GLY A 320 -6.92 13.34 -19.00
N LEU A 321 -7.63 12.59 -19.85
CA LEU A 321 -7.65 11.13 -19.85
C LEU A 321 -6.89 10.58 -21.06
N ARG A 322 -6.49 9.31 -21.02
CA ARG A 322 -5.84 8.64 -22.15
C ARG A 322 -6.82 8.19 -23.22
N ARG A 323 -6.35 8.06 -24.46
CA ARG A 323 -7.14 7.62 -25.63
C ARG A 323 -7.76 6.24 -25.47
N HIS A 324 -6.99 5.26 -25.01
CA HIS A 324 -7.40 3.86 -24.94
C HIS A 324 -7.83 3.50 -23.53
N ARG A 325 -9.11 3.18 -23.35
CA ARG A 325 -9.73 2.91 -22.06
C ARG A 325 -10.70 1.74 -22.16
N TRP A 326 -10.72 0.92 -21.13
CA TRP A 326 -11.61 -0.23 -21.00
C TRP A 326 -12.78 0.06 -20.07
N PHE A 327 -12.66 1.02 -19.15
CA PHE A 327 -13.83 1.50 -18.42
C PHE A 327 -14.57 2.50 -19.31
N HIS A 328 -15.79 2.16 -19.71
CA HIS A 328 -16.58 2.99 -20.64
C HIS A 328 -17.04 4.32 -20.03
N ALA A 329 -17.33 4.34 -18.73
CA ALA A 329 -17.73 5.53 -17.99
C ALA A 329 -16.49 6.37 -17.65
N ASN A 330 -16.41 7.59 -18.19
CA ASN A 330 -15.31 8.52 -17.91
C ASN A 330 -15.30 8.97 -16.45
N GLU A 331 -16.48 8.98 -15.84
CA GLU A 331 -16.75 9.35 -14.45
C GLU A 331 -15.93 8.51 -13.49
N PHE A 332 -15.66 7.23 -13.80
CA PHE A 332 -14.81 6.39 -12.96
C PHE A 332 -13.37 6.90 -12.88
N TYR A 333 -12.81 7.42 -13.98
CA TYR A 333 -11.46 7.99 -13.97
C TYR A 333 -11.40 9.30 -13.19
N TYR A 334 -12.37 10.20 -13.38
CA TYR A 334 -12.38 11.47 -12.64
C TYR A 334 -12.65 11.24 -11.15
N ALA A 335 -13.58 10.32 -10.82
CA ALA A 335 -13.83 9.93 -9.44
C ALA A 335 -12.59 9.31 -8.78
N SER A 336 -11.81 8.49 -9.49
CA SER A 336 -10.59 7.92 -8.93
C SER A 336 -9.48 8.95 -8.72
N ILE A 337 -9.33 9.93 -9.63
CA ILE A 337 -8.42 11.07 -9.45
C ILE A 337 -8.79 11.86 -8.19
N ILE A 338 -10.07 12.22 -8.03
CA ILE A 338 -10.54 12.98 -6.86
C ILE A 338 -10.37 12.17 -5.58
N LEU A 339 -10.78 10.90 -5.59
CA LEU A 339 -10.65 10.00 -4.46
C LEU A 339 -9.18 9.84 -4.03
N ASP A 340 -8.26 9.67 -4.99
CA ASP A 340 -6.84 9.54 -4.70
C ASP A 340 -6.26 10.83 -4.11
N ALA A 341 -6.60 11.99 -4.67
CA ALA A 341 -6.17 13.29 -4.14
C ALA A 341 -6.64 13.48 -2.68
N LEU A 342 -7.92 13.21 -2.39
CA LEU A 342 -8.50 13.37 -1.05
C LEU A 342 -7.91 12.38 -0.04
N LEU A 343 -7.83 11.10 -0.42
CA LEU A 343 -7.36 10.05 0.49
C LEU A 343 -5.84 10.08 0.70
N ARG A 344 -5.05 10.63 -0.23
CA ARG A 344 -3.60 10.82 -0.01
C ARG A 344 -3.29 11.77 1.13
N CYS A 345 -4.12 12.80 1.33
CA CYS A 345 -3.99 13.66 2.51
C CYS A 345 -4.16 12.85 3.81
N THR A 346 -4.99 11.79 3.81
CA THR A 346 -5.22 10.96 5.01
C THR A 346 -4.03 10.07 5.37
N TRP A 347 -3.21 9.65 4.40
CA TRP A 347 -2.00 8.85 4.67
C TRP A 347 -1.04 9.58 5.60
N SER A 348 -0.76 10.85 5.28
CA SER A 348 0.12 11.68 6.08
C SER A 348 -0.49 12.09 7.42
N LEU A 349 -1.78 12.41 7.46
CA LEU A 349 -2.47 12.78 8.71
C LEU A 349 -2.40 11.67 9.76
N LYS A 350 -2.44 10.38 9.37
CA LYS A 350 -2.26 9.24 10.29
C LYS A 350 -0.93 9.23 11.05
N LEU A 351 0.11 9.86 10.52
CA LEU A 351 1.43 9.90 11.16
C LEU A 351 1.61 11.13 12.07
N SER A 352 0.66 12.08 12.03
CA SER A 352 0.72 13.32 12.79
C SER A 352 0.55 13.09 14.30
N VAL A 353 1.52 13.56 15.08
CA VAL A 353 1.49 13.52 16.55
C VAL A 353 0.45 14.47 17.12
N HIS A 354 0.15 15.58 16.43
CA HIS A 354 -0.87 16.52 16.89
C HIS A 354 -2.28 15.99 16.73
N LEU A 355 -2.51 15.09 15.78
CA LEU A 355 -3.77 14.35 15.72
C LEU A 355 -3.87 13.35 16.88
N ASP A 356 -2.77 12.75 17.37
CA ASP A 356 -2.80 11.86 18.55
C ASP A 356 -3.41 12.57 19.80
N HIS A 357 -3.21 13.88 19.97
CA HIS A 357 -3.84 14.67 21.05
C HIS A 357 -5.32 15.01 20.84
N PHE A 358 -5.81 14.99 19.60
CA PHE A 358 -7.24 15.13 19.26
C PHE A 358 -7.93 13.76 19.01
N ASN A 359 -7.16 12.67 19.03
CA ASN A 359 -7.53 11.29 18.70
C ASN A 359 -7.87 10.45 19.95
N ASP A 360 -8.65 10.96 20.89
CA ASP A 360 -9.35 10.10 21.86
C ASP A 360 -10.32 9.08 21.18
N LEU A 361 -10.31 9.01 19.84
CA LEU A 361 -11.02 8.06 19.00
C LEU A 361 -10.00 7.27 18.16
N GLU A 362 -9.42 6.22 18.74
CA GLU A 362 -8.64 5.19 18.01
C GLU A 362 -9.38 4.66 16.75
N GLY A 363 -10.71 4.79 16.71
CA GLY A 363 -11.54 4.53 15.53
C GLY A 363 -11.25 5.42 14.33
N GLY A 364 -10.78 6.66 14.52
CA GLY A 364 -10.36 7.56 13.45
C GLY A 364 -9.12 7.03 12.72
N ILE A 365 -8.10 6.58 13.48
CA ILE A 365 -6.88 5.99 12.93
C ILE A 365 -7.22 4.72 12.15
N PHE A 366 -8.02 3.82 12.74
CA PHE A 366 -8.50 2.61 12.05
C PHE A 366 -9.25 2.94 10.76
N THR A 367 -10.17 3.92 10.79
CA THR A 367 -10.91 4.36 9.60
C THR A 367 -9.96 4.87 8.52
N MET A 368 -8.96 5.66 8.89
CA MET A 368 -7.96 6.13 7.93
C MET A 368 -7.14 4.95 7.37
N GLU A 369 -6.78 3.92 8.14
CA GLU A 369 -6.12 2.71 7.62
C GLU A 369 -6.98 1.97 6.60
N VAL A 370 -8.26 1.78 6.91
CA VAL A 370 -9.24 1.18 5.97
C VAL A 370 -9.33 2.01 4.68
N LEU A 371 -9.44 3.34 4.80
CA LEU A 371 -9.51 4.25 3.64
C LEU A 371 -8.24 4.16 2.77
N GLU A 372 -7.06 3.97 3.34
CA GLU A 372 -5.83 3.81 2.55
C GLU A 372 -5.78 2.47 1.81
N VAL A 373 -6.29 1.40 2.41
CA VAL A 373 -6.46 0.11 1.72
C VAL A 373 -7.50 0.24 0.60
N LEU A 374 -8.61 0.95 0.85
CA LEU A 374 -9.63 1.21 -0.17
C LEU A 374 -9.10 2.08 -1.32
N ARG A 375 -8.30 3.11 -1.03
CA ARG A 375 -7.62 3.94 -2.04
C ARG A 375 -6.75 3.06 -2.95
N ARG A 376 -5.91 2.21 -2.36
CA ARG A 376 -5.07 1.27 -3.12
C ARG A 376 -5.89 0.25 -3.90
N TRP A 377 -6.98 -0.25 -3.33
CA TRP A 377 -7.92 -1.14 -4.01
C TRP A 377 -8.48 -0.50 -5.29
N VAL A 378 -8.91 0.77 -5.23
CA VAL A 378 -9.34 1.53 -6.41
C VAL A 378 -8.19 1.72 -7.40
N TRP A 379 -7.00 2.12 -6.92
CA TRP A 379 -5.82 2.31 -7.76
C TRP A 379 -5.44 1.06 -8.57
N ILE A 380 -5.64 -0.15 -8.03
CA ILE A 380 -5.31 -1.42 -8.72
C ILE A 380 -6.13 -1.56 -10.01
N PHE A 381 -7.41 -1.19 -10.03
CA PHE A 381 -8.23 -1.27 -11.24
C PHE A 381 -7.60 -0.50 -12.41
N PHE A 382 -7.25 0.77 -12.16
CA PHE A 382 -6.69 1.64 -13.19
C PHE A 382 -5.25 1.28 -13.54
N ARG A 383 -4.44 0.82 -12.57
CA ARG A 383 -3.08 0.35 -12.84
C ARG A 383 -3.06 -0.90 -13.71
N VAL A 384 -3.93 -1.87 -13.42
CA VAL A 384 -4.04 -3.12 -14.17
C VAL A 384 -4.60 -2.86 -15.57
N GLU A 385 -5.60 -2.00 -15.68
CA GLU A 385 -6.15 -1.60 -16.96
C GLU A 385 -5.13 -0.85 -17.82
N CYS A 386 -4.31 0.02 -17.21
CA CYS A 386 -3.16 0.67 -17.86
C CYS A 386 -2.17 -0.36 -18.42
N GLU A 387 -1.74 -1.30 -17.59
CA GLU A 387 -0.79 -2.33 -18.01
C GLU A 387 -1.36 -3.22 -19.12
N TRP A 388 -2.65 -3.51 -19.06
CA TRP A 388 -3.36 -4.26 -20.10
C TRP A 388 -3.34 -3.53 -21.44
N VAL A 389 -3.60 -2.22 -21.45
CA VAL A 389 -3.55 -1.38 -22.65
C VAL A 389 -2.13 -1.38 -23.23
N ARG A 390 -1.10 -1.16 -22.40
CA ARG A 390 0.32 -1.15 -22.82
C ARG A 390 0.74 -2.47 -23.48
N ASN A 391 0.29 -3.61 -22.96
CA ASN A 391 0.63 -4.93 -23.52
C ASN A 391 -0.11 -5.27 -24.82
N HIS A 392 -1.30 -4.71 -25.08
CA HIS A 392 -2.09 -5.02 -26.28
C HIS A 392 -1.91 -4.03 -27.43
N ARG A 393 -1.51 -2.79 -27.14
CA ARG A 393 -1.39 -1.72 -28.14
C ARG A 393 0.01 -1.08 -28.20
N GLY A 394 0.94 -1.50 -27.35
CA GLY A 394 2.22 -0.83 -27.14
C GLY A 394 2.12 0.31 -26.12
N PRO A 395 3.26 0.83 -25.62
CA PRO A 395 3.29 2.01 -24.77
C PRO A 395 2.65 3.21 -25.50
N ALA A 396 2.15 4.19 -24.74
CA ALA A 396 1.71 5.45 -25.34
C ALA A 396 2.86 6.06 -26.17
N PRO A 397 2.59 6.77 -27.29
CA PRO A 397 3.63 7.29 -28.17
C PRO A 397 4.72 8.10 -27.46
N ASP A 398 4.39 8.72 -26.32
CA ASP A 398 5.27 9.62 -25.56
C ASP A 398 5.90 8.97 -24.31
N ASP A 399 5.73 7.65 -24.08
CA ASP A 399 6.63 6.89 -23.18
C ASP A 399 8.05 6.80 -23.79
N ILE A 400 8.17 7.16 -25.07
CA ILE A 400 9.40 7.51 -25.77
C ILE A 400 9.58 9.03 -25.60
N LEU A 401 10.61 9.44 -24.85
CA LEU A 401 11.27 10.76 -24.85
C LEU A 401 11.11 11.65 -23.60
N LEU A 402 11.99 11.41 -22.63
CA LEU A 402 12.77 12.48 -21.98
C LEU A 402 14.14 12.66 -22.70
N GLY A 403 14.13 12.53 -24.04
CA GLY A 403 15.33 12.53 -24.88
C GLY A 403 15.29 13.50 -26.06
N ASP A 404 14.14 13.99 -26.49
CA ASP A 404 14.04 14.98 -27.58
C ASP A 404 13.73 16.37 -27.04
N VAL A 405 14.77 16.99 -26.51
CA VAL A 405 14.90 18.45 -26.53
C VAL A 405 16.18 18.73 -27.30
N GLY A 406 16.16 18.50 -28.62
CA GLY A 406 17.41 18.60 -29.38
C GLY A 406 17.40 18.32 -30.88
N LEU A 407 16.27 18.34 -31.59
CA LEU A 407 16.29 18.42 -33.05
C LEU A 407 15.24 19.42 -33.53
N GLY A 408 15.65 20.69 -33.56
CA GLY A 408 14.90 21.75 -34.21
C GLY A 408 14.84 21.51 -35.71
N ASN A 409 13.61 21.64 -36.24
CA ASN A 409 13.25 21.93 -37.61
C ASN A 409 14.40 22.36 -38.52
N LYS A 410 14.69 21.56 -39.55
CA LYS A 410 15.05 22.13 -40.85
C LYS A 410 13.92 21.85 -41.82
N TYR A 411 13.37 22.97 -42.28
CA TYR A 411 12.36 23.11 -43.31
C TYR A 411 12.78 22.38 -44.59
N ASP A 412 11.85 21.60 -45.14
CA ASP A 412 11.81 21.36 -46.58
C ASP A 412 11.28 22.65 -47.21
N ASP A 413 12.17 23.40 -47.86
CA ASP A 413 11.82 24.34 -48.92
C ASP A 413 12.49 23.83 -50.20
N SER A 414 11.64 23.46 -51.16
CA SER A 414 11.80 23.55 -52.62
C SER A 414 13.19 23.80 -53.22
N ASP A 415 13.67 22.83 -54.00
CA ASP A 415 13.87 22.95 -55.46
C ASP A 415 14.02 21.57 -56.12
#